data_AF-A0A6N2SQ05-F1
#
_entry.id   AF-A0A6N2SQ05-F1
#
_cell.length_a   1.000
_cell.length_b   1.000
_cell.length_c   1.000
_cell.angle_alpha   90.00
_cell.angle_beta   90.00
_cell.angle_gamma   90.00
#
_symmetry.space_group_name_H-M   'P 1'
#
loop_
_entity.id
_entity.type
_entity.pdbx_description
1 polymer ?
#
loop_
_entity_poly.entity_id
_entity_poly.type
_entity_poly.pdbx_seq_one_letter_code
_entity_poly.pdbx_strand_id
1 'polypeptide(L)'
;MRIKRKDANVVKICEASQVKVKTAGDTTVIQFCAGQNKKCPVQNLSKDTYLLKETGEIKEKKKSESRYQSPKSVRRSIHRLMDLIRCNVTEPEKCKWLTLTYSDVMTDGKQAFLDAKLFLRKLKRHLTKQNLLSSGQKSFKYITIVEPQGENHGNSCMICWAVHLQQSQV
;
A
#
# COMPACT_ATOMS: atom_id res chain seq x y z
N MET A 1 21.09 5.08 1.18
CA MET A 1 21.08 3.59 1.20
C MET A 1 20.88 3.09 -0.22
N ARG A 2 21.89 2.45 -0.84
CA ARG A 2 21.78 1.87 -2.18
C ARG A 2 21.21 0.46 -2.08
N ILE A 3 20.08 0.20 -2.74
CA ILE A 3 19.48 -1.13 -2.81
C ILE A 3 20.13 -1.86 -3.99
N LYS A 4 20.68 -3.05 -3.75
CA LYS A 4 21.23 -3.93 -4.79
C LYS A 4 20.42 -5.21 -4.84
N ARG A 5 19.94 -5.59 -6.03
CA ARG A 5 19.33 -6.90 -6.26
C ARG A 5 20.45 -7.93 -6.42
N LYS A 6 20.32 -9.07 -5.75
CA LYS A 6 21.22 -10.22 -5.87
C LYS A 6 20.39 -11.49 -6.01
N ASP A 7 20.94 -12.49 -6.68
CA ASP A 7 20.32 -13.81 -6.79
C ASP A 7 20.36 -14.55 -5.45
N ALA A 8 19.35 -15.38 -5.21
CA ALA A 8 19.17 -16.12 -3.96
C ALA A 8 20.36 -17.05 -3.66
N ASN A 9 20.93 -17.67 -4.69
CA ASN A 9 22.05 -18.61 -4.57
C ASN A 9 23.34 -17.98 -4.01
N VAL A 10 23.45 -16.65 -4.08
CA VAL A 10 24.63 -15.90 -3.62
C VAL A 10 24.54 -15.59 -2.13
N VAL A 11 23.35 -15.62 -1.53
CA VAL A 11 23.12 -15.24 -0.13
C VAL A 11 22.81 -16.49 0.70
N LYS A 12 23.83 -17.03 1.36
CA LYS A 12 23.66 -18.10 2.36
C LYS A 12 23.28 -17.50 3.71
N ILE A 13 22.13 -17.89 4.23
CA ILE A 13 21.67 -17.53 5.59
C ILE A 13 22.03 -18.70 6.51
N CYS A 14 22.67 -18.42 7.64
CA CYS A 14 22.98 -19.45 8.64
C CYS A 14 21.68 -19.95 9.28
N GLU A 15 21.55 -21.27 9.48
CA GLU A 15 20.32 -21.91 9.99
C GLU A 15 19.86 -21.38 11.36
N ALA A 16 20.80 -21.00 12.22
CA ALA A 16 20.50 -20.44 13.54
C ALA A 16 20.02 -18.96 13.51
N SER A 17 19.95 -18.35 12.33
CA SER A 17 19.64 -16.92 12.19
C SER A 17 18.14 -16.66 12.34
N GLN A 18 17.78 -15.68 13.17
CA GLN A 18 16.39 -15.21 13.22
C GLN A 18 16.02 -14.46 11.95
N VAL A 19 14.97 -14.92 11.29
CA VAL A 19 14.42 -14.31 10.08
C VAL A 19 12.98 -13.91 10.29
N LYS A 20 12.54 -12.89 9.55
CA LYS A 20 11.13 -12.55 9.45
C LYS A 20 10.58 -13.12 8.16
N VAL A 21 9.65 -14.07 8.26
CA VAL A 21 8.95 -14.65 7.12
C VAL A 21 7.61 -13.96 6.93
N LYS A 22 7.24 -13.72 5.68
CA LYS A 22 5.94 -13.18 5.30
C LYS A 22 5.46 -13.87 4.03
N THR A 23 4.31 -14.53 4.11
CA THR A 23 3.65 -15.19 2.99
C THR A 23 2.44 -14.37 2.56
N ALA A 24 2.31 -14.11 1.26
CA ALA A 24 1.20 -13.37 0.68
C ALA A 24 0.83 -13.97 -0.68
N GLY A 25 -0.29 -14.71 -0.73
CA GLY A 25 -0.64 -15.56 -1.87
C GLY A 25 0.49 -16.55 -2.17
N ASP A 26 0.89 -16.61 -3.43
CA ASP A 26 1.96 -17.49 -3.90
C ASP A 26 3.38 -16.99 -3.58
N THR A 27 3.51 -15.77 -3.05
CA THR A 27 4.82 -15.16 -2.76
C THR A 27 5.19 -15.31 -1.30
N THR A 28 6.37 -15.88 -1.02
CA THR A 28 6.99 -15.85 0.31
C THR A 28 8.20 -14.92 0.31
N VAL A 29 8.21 -13.96 1.24
CA VAL A 29 9.31 -13.02 1.44
C VAL A 29 9.99 -13.33 2.77
N ILE A 30 11.29 -13.63 2.71
CA ILE A 30 12.12 -13.86 3.89
C ILE A 30 13.05 -12.65 4.05
N GLN A 31 12.97 -11.99 5.21
CA GLN A 31 13.81 -10.86 5.55
C GLN A 31 14.79 -11.24 6.65
N PHE A 32 16.08 -11.08 6.37
CA PHE A 32 17.17 -11.27 7.31
C PHE A 32 17.89 -9.94 7.57
N CYS A 33 18.28 -9.70 8.82
CA CYS A 33 19.08 -8.55 9.22
C CYS A 33 20.37 -9.06 9.88
N ALA A 34 21.51 -8.86 9.21
CA ALA A 34 22.82 -9.32 9.68
C ALA A 34 23.31 -8.61 10.97
N GLY A 35 22.76 -7.43 11.27
CA GLY A 35 23.02 -6.70 12.51
C GLY A 35 21.72 -6.24 13.14
N GLN A 36 21.52 -6.58 14.41
CA GLN A 36 20.40 -6.08 15.20
C GLN A 36 20.95 -5.14 16.28
N ASN A 37 20.43 -3.91 16.32
CA ASN A 37 20.72 -3.03 17.45
C ASN A 37 19.94 -3.54 18.67
N LYS A 38 20.64 -4.09 19.66
CA LYS A 38 20.06 -4.59 20.92
C LYS A 38 19.82 -3.48 21.94
N LYS A 39 20.32 -2.27 21.69
CA LYS A 39 20.15 -1.11 22.56
C LYS A 39 19.01 -0.25 22.01
N CYS A 40 18.20 0.30 22.91
CA CYS A 40 17.18 1.29 22.58
C CYS A 40 17.72 2.69 22.91
N PRO A 41 18.38 3.39 21.97
CA PRO A 41 19.06 4.67 22.23
C PRO A 41 18.09 5.82 22.49
N VAL A 42 16.82 5.67 22.11
CA VAL A 42 15.79 6.72 22.22
C VAL A 42 14.65 6.23 23.10
N GLN A 43 14.32 6.99 24.14
CA GLN A 43 13.16 6.75 24.98
C GLN A 43 12.09 7.80 24.70
N ASN A 44 10.88 7.34 24.43
CA ASN A 44 9.76 8.23 24.24
C ASN A 44 9.29 8.79 25.59
N LEU A 45 9.21 10.12 25.73
CA LEU A 45 8.72 10.77 26.96
C LEU A 45 7.27 11.25 26.78
N SER A 46 7.02 12.04 25.73
CA SER A 46 5.71 12.66 25.50
C SER A 46 5.32 12.60 24.02
N LYS A 47 4.17 13.20 23.67
CA LYS A 47 3.76 13.34 22.25
C LYS A 47 4.80 14.11 21.43
N ASP A 48 5.52 15.04 22.06
CA ASP A 48 6.32 16.05 21.38
C ASP A 48 7.82 15.93 21.67
N THR A 49 8.21 15.18 22.71
CA THR A 49 9.61 15.06 23.14
C THR A 49 10.08 13.62 23.27
N TYR A 50 11.38 13.41 23.06
CA TYR A 50 12.07 12.14 23.30
C TYR A 50 13.42 12.37 23.97
N LEU A 51 13.84 11.41 24.79
CA LEU A 51 15.14 11.40 25.46
C LEU A 51 16.13 10.58 24.64
N LEU A 52 17.30 11.15 24.36
CA LEU A 52 18.43 10.39 23.85
C LEU A 52 19.20 9.80 25.03
N LYS A 53 19.20 8.47 25.18
CA LYS A 53 19.81 7.80 26.36
C LYS A 53 21.32 7.95 26.42
N GLU A 54 21.98 8.18 25.29
CA GLU A 54 23.44 8.31 25.22
C GLU A 54 23.94 9.66 25.73
N THR A 55 23.17 10.74 25.52
CA THR A 55 23.56 12.11 25.93
C THR A 55 22.73 12.66 27.08
N GLY A 56 21.59 12.04 27.41
CA GLY A 56 20.62 12.59 28.36
C GLY A 56 19.83 13.77 27.83
N GLU A 57 20.01 14.18 26.58
CA GLU A 57 19.33 15.33 25.98
C GLU A 57 17.88 15.01 25.63
N ILE A 58 16.99 15.96 25.94
CA ILE A 58 15.59 15.94 25.49
C ILE A 58 15.50 16.69 24.17
N LYS A 59 15.00 16.00 23.13
CA LYS A 59 14.82 16.57 21.79
C LYS A 59 13.35 16.58 21.41
N GLU A 60 12.99 17.58 20.60
CA GLU A 60 11.65 17.67 20.02
C GLU A 60 11.49 16.76 18.81
N LYS A 61 10.29 16.18 18.69
CA LYS A 61 9.91 15.34 17.56
C LYS A 61 9.49 16.22 16.38
N LYS A 62 10.09 15.95 15.22
CA LYS A 62 9.59 16.49 13.95
C LYS A 62 8.22 15.89 13.64
N LYS A 63 7.17 16.71 13.76
CA LYS A 63 5.82 16.36 13.31
C LYS A 63 5.77 16.48 11.79
N SER A 64 5.31 15.43 11.12
CA SER A 64 5.00 15.51 9.69
C SER A 64 3.58 16.01 9.54
N GLU A 65 3.40 17.08 8.78
CA GLU A 65 2.08 17.67 8.51
C GLU A 65 1.33 16.88 7.43
N SER A 66 2.08 16.36 6.44
CA SER A 66 1.53 15.58 5.33
C SER A 66 2.14 14.18 5.28
N ARG A 67 1.32 13.21 4.86
CA ARG A 67 1.73 11.82 4.61
C ARG A 67 2.88 11.73 3.60
N TYR A 68 2.93 12.67 2.65
CA TYR A 68 3.98 12.75 1.64
C TYR A 68 5.38 12.92 2.26
N GLN A 69 5.48 13.62 3.40
CA GLN A 69 6.74 13.87 4.10
C GLN A 69 7.33 12.60 4.75
N SER A 70 6.61 11.47 4.73
CA SER A 70 7.09 10.17 5.23
C SER A 70 7.10 9.09 4.13
N PRO A 71 8.13 9.05 3.26
CA PRO A 71 8.25 8.04 2.20
C PRO A 71 8.22 6.60 2.74
N LYS A 72 8.70 6.37 3.96
CA LYS A 72 8.68 5.06 4.62
C LYS A 72 7.24 4.61 4.92
N SER A 73 6.38 5.53 5.37
CA SER A 73 4.97 5.26 5.65
C SER A 73 4.22 4.93 4.35
N VAL A 74 4.42 5.73 3.30
CA VAL A 74 3.83 5.50 1.97
C VAL A 74 4.19 4.11 1.43
N ARG A 75 5.49 3.76 1.41
CA ARG A 75 5.96 2.43 0.98
C ARG A 75 5.33 1.30 1.78
N ARG A 76 5.22 1.45 3.11
CA ARG A 76 4.58 0.44 3.98
C ARG A 76 3.12 0.21 3.59
N SER A 77 2.38 1.28 3.29
CA SER A 77 0.98 1.16 2.87
C SER A 77 0.82 0.54 1.49
N ILE A 78 1.67 0.91 0.53
CA ILE A 78 1.68 0.28 -0.82
C ILE A 78 1.98 -1.21 -0.69
N HIS A 79 2.98 -1.60 0.11
CA HIS A 79 3.27 -3.02 0.33
C HIS A 79 2.08 -3.75 0.95
N ARG A 80 1.41 -3.17 1.95
CA ARG A 80 0.24 -3.79 2.57
C ARG A 80 -0.91 -3.97 1.57
N LEU A 81 -1.13 -2.98 0.71
CA LEU A 81 -2.10 -3.10 -0.39
C LEU A 81 -1.73 -4.23 -1.34
N MET A 82 -0.47 -4.32 -1.75
CA MET A 82 0.01 -5.40 -2.63
C MET A 82 -0.16 -6.77 -1.99
N ASP A 83 0.04 -6.89 -0.67
CA ASP A 83 -0.22 -8.15 0.04
C ASP A 83 -1.71 -8.50 0.02
N LEU A 84 -2.60 -7.53 0.27
CA LEU A 84 -4.04 -7.74 0.21
C LEU A 84 -4.46 -8.20 -1.19
N ILE A 85 -3.90 -7.59 -2.24
CA ILE A 85 -4.11 -8.02 -3.61
C ILE A 85 -3.66 -9.48 -3.76
N ARG A 86 -2.39 -9.80 -3.47
CA ARG A 86 -1.85 -11.16 -3.62
C ARG A 86 -2.62 -12.22 -2.85
N CYS A 87 -3.10 -11.92 -1.65
CA CYS A 87 -3.87 -12.88 -0.85
C CYS A 87 -5.31 -13.08 -1.34
N ASN A 88 -5.88 -12.12 -2.06
CA ASN A 88 -7.27 -12.18 -2.52
C ASN A 88 -7.40 -12.49 -4.02
N VAL A 89 -6.35 -12.32 -4.83
CA VAL A 89 -6.36 -12.75 -6.23
C VAL A 89 -6.15 -14.24 -6.32
N THR A 90 -7.16 -14.94 -6.84
CA THR A 90 -6.99 -16.28 -7.39
C THR A 90 -6.72 -16.25 -8.89
N GLU A 91 -7.32 -15.32 -9.63
CA GLU A 91 -7.24 -15.26 -11.09
C GLU A 91 -6.76 -13.87 -11.57
N PRO A 92 -5.45 -13.68 -11.78
CA PRO A 92 -4.88 -12.38 -12.18
C PRO A 92 -5.44 -11.85 -13.51
N GLU A 93 -5.78 -12.73 -14.45
CA GLU A 93 -6.28 -12.35 -15.78
C GLU A 93 -7.64 -11.63 -15.74
N LYS A 94 -8.45 -11.98 -14.73
CA LYS A 94 -9.76 -11.37 -14.48
C LYS A 94 -9.64 -10.01 -13.77
N CYS A 95 -8.46 -9.66 -13.28
CA CYS A 95 -8.24 -8.42 -12.57
C CYS A 95 -7.96 -7.28 -13.56
N LYS A 96 -8.71 -6.19 -13.45
CA LYS A 96 -8.55 -5.01 -14.32
C LYS A 96 -8.02 -3.83 -13.54
N TRP A 97 -7.05 -3.15 -14.15
CA TRP A 97 -6.47 -1.92 -13.64
C TRP A 97 -7.08 -0.73 -14.37
N LEU A 98 -7.66 0.20 -13.60
CA LEU A 98 -8.21 1.44 -14.12
C LEU A 98 -7.49 2.61 -13.46
N THR A 99 -7.00 3.52 -14.30
CA THR A 99 -6.43 4.80 -13.89
C THR A 99 -7.34 5.91 -14.37
N LEU A 100 -7.90 6.68 -13.44
CA LEU A 100 -8.67 7.87 -13.76
C LEU A 100 -7.86 9.11 -13.40
N THR A 101 -7.82 10.05 -14.33
CA THR A 101 -7.11 11.32 -14.22
C THR A 101 -8.07 12.46 -14.51
N TYR A 102 -7.90 13.57 -13.80
CA TYR A 102 -8.60 14.81 -14.09
C TYR A 102 -7.98 15.53 -15.29
N SER A 103 -8.78 16.32 -16.00
CA SER A 103 -8.27 17.26 -17.00
C SER A 103 -7.35 18.31 -16.37
N ASP A 104 -7.75 18.80 -15.20
CA ASP A 104 -7.08 19.86 -14.47
C ASP A 104 -6.49 19.34 -13.16
N VAL A 105 -5.56 20.11 -12.60
CA VAL A 105 -4.90 19.83 -11.32
C VAL A 105 -5.93 19.88 -10.19
N MET A 106 -6.44 18.71 -9.79
CA MET A 106 -7.29 18.56 -8.61
C MET A 106 -6.44 18.70 -7.35
N THR A 107 -6.76 19.57 -6.40
CA THR A 107 -5.98 19.70 -5.14
C THR A 107 -6.75 19.24 -3.91
N ASP A 108 -8.06 18.98 -4.03
CA ASP A 108 -8.85 18.49 -2.92
C ASP A 108 -8.95 16.95 -2.94
N GLY A 109 -8.26 16.31 -1.98
CA GLY A 109 -8.32 14.86 -1.80
C GLY A 109 -9.70 14.35 -1.36
N LYS A 110 -10.54 15.18 -0.72
CA LYS A 110 -11.91 14.79 -0.34
C LYS A 110 -12.81 14.73 -1.56
N GLN A 111 -12.74 15.74 -2.43
CA GLN A 111 -13.45 15.77 -3.71
C GLN A 111 -13.06 14.57 -4.58
N ALA A 112 -11.76 14.29 -4.72
CA ALA A 112 -11.25 13.14 -5.44
C ALA A 112 -11.86 11.81 -4.97
N PHE A 113 -11.98 11.63 -3.64
CA PHE A 113 -12.60 10.43 -3.08
C PHE A 113 -14.11 10.33 -3.36
N LEU A 114 -14.82 11.46 -3.32
CA LEU A 114 -16.25 11.50 -3.63
C LEU A 114 -16.51 11.17 -5.10
N ASP A 115 -15.73 11.74 -6.00
CA ASP A 115 -15.83 11.49 -7.43
C ASP A 115 -15.50 10.03 -7.76
N ALA A 116 -14.51 9.44 -7.08
CA ALA A 116 -14.23 8.01 -7.15
C ALA A 116 -15.44 7.14 -6.83
N LYS A 117 -16.09 7.45 -5.71
CA LYS A 117 -17.29 6.73 -5.27
C LYS A 117 -18.42 6.89 -6.28
N LEU A 118 -18.60 8.09 -6.84
CA LEU A 118 -19.62 8.37 -7.86
C LEU A 118 -19.35 7.62 -9.17
N PHE A 119 -18.10 7.62 -9.63
CA PHE A 119 -17.69 6.88 -10.82
C PHE A 119 -17.99 5.39 -10.67
N LEU A 120 -17.56 4.77 -9.57
CA LEU A 120 -17.78 3.34 -9.33
C LEU A 120 -19.27 2.99 -9.21
N ARG A 121 -20.07 3.89 -8.65
CA ARG A 121 -21.53 3.72 -8.62
C ARG A 121 -22.15 3.78 -10.01
N LYS A 122 -21.71 4.71 -10.87
CA LYS A 122 -22.15 4.81 -12.27
C LYS A 122 -21.71 3.58 -13.07
N LEU A 123 -20.46 3.14 -12.90
CA LEU A 123 -19.91 1.95 -13.56
C LEU A 123 -20.70 0.70 -13.19
N LYS A 124 -20.99 0.48 -11.91
CA LYS A 124 -21.83 -0.65 -11.46
C LYS A 124 -23.20 -0.62 -12.13
N ARG A 125 -23.90 0.52 -12.10
CA ARG A 125 -25.22 0.66 -12.74
C ARG A 125 -25.16 0.41 -14.24
N HIS A 126 -24.10 0.89 -14.91
CA HIS A 126 -23.90 0.65 -16.34
C HIS A 126 -23.74 -0.85 -16.62
N LEU A 127 -22.87 -1.55 -15.89
CA LEU A 127 -22.64 -2.98 -16.07
C LEU A 127 -23.88 -3.83 -15.75
N THR A 128 -24.69 -3.45 -14.75
CA THR A 128 -25.94 -4.17 -14.44
C THR A 128 -26.97 -4.10 -15.59
N LYS A 129 -27.03 -2.98 -16.31
CA LYS A 129 -27.95 -2.76 -17.44
C LYS A 129 -27.54 -3.50 -18.72
N GLN A 130 -26.29 -3.94 -18.83
CA GLN A 130 -25.80 -4.64 -20.02
C GLN A 130 -26.33 -6.09 -20.04
N ASN A 131 -26.96 -6.48 -21.14
CA ASN A 131 -27.54 -7.83 -21.31
C ASN A 131 -26.53 -8.86 -21.80
N LEU A 132 -25.39 -8.41 -22.34
CA LEU A 132 -24.33 -9.25 -22.92
C LEU A 132 -23.38 -9.86 -21.87
N LEU A 133 -23.45 -9.41 -20.62
CA LEU A 133 -22.54 -9.83 -19.55
C LEU A 133 -23.17 -10.93 -18.70
N SER A 134 -22.37 -11.94 -18.36
CA SER A 134 -22.78 -12.97 -17.41
C SER A 134 -22.95 -12.38 -15.99
N SER A 135 -23.77 -13.01 -15.14
CA SER A 135 -24.02 -12.55 -13.76
C SER A 135 -22.74 -12.35 -12.95
N GLY A 136 -21.70 -13.15 -13.21
CA GLY A 136 -20.37 -12.96 -12.63
C GLY A 136 -19.71 -11.64 -13.07
N GLN A 137 -19.78 -11.28 -14.34
CA GLN A 137 -19.17 -10.06 -14.87
C GLN A 137 -19.93 -8.78 -14.44
N LYS A 138 -21.21 -8.91 -14.08
CA LYS A 138 -22.02 -7.80 -13.55
C LYS A 138 -21.62 -7.41 -12.12
N SER A 139 -20.96 -8.29 -11.38
CA SER A 139 -20.55 -8.07 -10.00
C SER A 139 -19.02 -8.08 -9.86
N PHE A 140 -18.47 -7.01 -9.29
CA PHE A 140 -17.04 -6.90 -9.01
C PHE A 140 -16.79 -6.26 -7.64
N LYS A 141 -15.74 -6.71 -6.97
CA LYS A 141 -15.17 -6.01 -5.82
C LYS A 141 -14.10 -5.06 -6.32
N TYR A 142 -13.86 -3.99 -5.58
CA TYR A 142 -12.84 -3.03 -5.96
C TYR A 142 -12.02 -2.56 -4.77
N ILE A 143 -10.76 -2.21 -5.04
CA ILE A 143 -9.95 -1.41 -4.13
C ILE A 143 -9.72 -0.06 -4.81
N THR A 144 -10.01 1.02 -4.11
CA THR A 144 -9.79 2.39 -4.58
C THR A 144 -8.67 3.00 -3.78
N ILE A 145 -7.66 3.54 -4.48
CA ILE A 145 -6.61 4.33 -3.88
C ILE A 145 -6.63 5.71 -4.51
N VAL A 146 -6.61 6.73 -3.66
CA VAL A 146 -6.42 8.13 -4.05
C VAL A 146 -4.98 8.47 -3.71
N GLU A 147 -4.11 8.53 -4.71
CA GLU A 147 -2.71 8.88 -4.49
C GLU A 147 -2.47 10.39 -4.70
N PRO A 148 -1.86 11.09 -3.72
CA PRO A 148 -1.40 12.46 -3.93
C PRO A 148 -0.17 12.46 -4.84
N GLN A 149 -0.21 13.19 -5.96
CA GLN A 149 0.91 13.25 -6.91
C GLN A 149 1.83 14.45 -6.64
N GLY A 150 2.56 14.44 -5.52
CA GLY A 150 3.58 15.47 -5.24
C GLY A 150 3.04 16.90 -5.10
N GLU A 151 3.93 17.88 -4.97
CA GLU A 151 3.57 19.29 -4.69
C GLU A 151 3.07 20.06 -5.93
N ASN A 152 3.47 19.65 -7.14
CA ASN A 152 3.16 20.34 -8.41
C ASN A 152 2.25 19.57 -9.37
N HIS A 153 1.81 18.35 -9.04
CA HIS A 153 0.85 17.60 -9.85
C HIS A 153 -0.40 17.30 -9.04
N GLY A 154 -1.56 17.56 -9.64
CA GLY A 154 -2.84 17.50 -8.96
C GLY A 154 -3.05 16.18 -8.24
N ASN A 155 -3.52 16.27 -7.01
CA ASN A 155 -4.16 15.24 -6.23
C ASN A 155 -5.24 14.53 -7.05
N SER A 156 -4.88 13.41 -7.67
CA SER A 156 -5.51 12.10 -7.50
C SER A 156 -5.43 11.30 -8.79
N CYS A 157 -4.50 10.35 -8.81
CA CYS A 157 -4.69 9.16 -9.63
C CYS A 157 -5.59 8.22 -8.84
N MET A 158 -6.74 7.88 -9.41
CA MET A 158 -7.59 6.84 -8.87
C MET A 158 -7.17 5.51 -9.48
N ILE A 159 -6.61 4.66 -8.65
CA ILE A 159 -6.36 3.27 -9.01
C ILE A 159 -7.57 2.49 -8.52
N CYS A 160 -8.40 2.04 -9.46
CA CYS A 160 -9.44 1.06 -9.17
C CYS A 160 -8.96 -0.30 -9.64
N TRP A 161 -8.81 -1.21 -8.69
CA TRP A 161 -8.49 -2.59 -8.97
C TRP A 161 -9.77 -3.42 -8.86
N ALA A 162 -10.33 -3.83 -10.00
CA ALA A 162 -11.56 -4.62 -10.03
C ALA A 162 -11.21 -6.11 -9.96
N VAL A 163 -11.73 -6.80 -8.94
CA VAL A 163 -11.51 -8.22 -8.68
C VAL A 163 -12.80 -8.96 -8.88
N HIS A 164 -12.78 -9.95 -9.76
CA HIS A 164 -13.80 -10.97 -9.80
C HIS A 164 -13.42 -12.04 -8.77
N LEU A 165 -14.00 -11.94 -7.57
CA LEU A 165 -13.83 -12.96 -6.53
C LEU A 165 -14.99 -13.94 -6.66
N GLN A 166 -14.72 -15.19 -7.06
CA GLN A 166 -15.58 -16.28 -6.62
C GLN A 166 -15.46 -16.35 -5.11
N GLN A 167 -16.59 -16.23 -4.41
CA GLN A 167 -16.64 -16.37 -2.97
C GLN A 167 -16.24 -17.82 -2.65
N SER A 168 -15.00 -18.04 -2.20
CA SER A 168 -14.72 -19.21 -1.39
C SER A 168 -15.44 -18.99 -0.06
N GLN A 169 -16.49 -19.78 0.16
CA GLN A 169 -17.11 -19.90 1.46
C GLN A 169 -16.06 -20.36 2.47
N VAL A 170 -15.91 -19.59 3.54
CA VAL A 170 -15.40 -20.04 4.83
C VAL A 170 -16.44 -19.61 5.85
#